data_AF-A0A8J7EP11-F1
#
_entry.id   AF-A0A8J7EP11-F1
#
_cell.length_a   1.000
_cell.length_b   1.000
_cell.length_c   1.000
_cell.angle_alpha   90.00
_cell.angle_beta   90.00
_cell.angle_gamma   90.00
#
_symmetry.space_group_name_H-M   'P 1'
#
loop_
_entity.id
_entity.type
_entity.pdbx_description
1 polymer ?
#
loop_
_entity_poly.entity_id
_entity_poly.type
_entity_poly.pdbx_seq_one_letter_code
_entity_poly.pdbx_strand_id
1 'polypeptide(L)'
;MKFPTWFPFPSSWLNAVLLLFLTVATSYISDKLFDVGFNFSEFADSPEPFILFGVVALLSPIPVIALFHHFIHLGIGKMAPKLQSPEIGKVKGFLPGLISWWEGLQSWLVMSVSTLSMIGIATVTYRFFNIDFSPTASIIHGNEDGFMGLLGISWLVCAAYLYQVAHLVERRLMAIASKTRNVRYNGLNE
;
A
#
# COMPACT_ATOMS: atom_id res chain seq x y z
N MET A 1 9.12 18.51 -19.06
CA MET A 1 10.32 17.67 -18.89
C MET A 1 9.92 16.20 -19.00
N LYS A 2 10.56 15.41 -19.87
CA LYS A 2 10.33 13.95 -19.92
C LYS A 2 11.10 13.33 -18.76
N PHE A 3 10.40 12.83 -17.75
CA PHE A 3 11.03 12.06 -16.68
C PHE A 3 11.52 10.72 -17.24
N PRO A 4 12.71 10.24 -16.86
CA PRO A 4 13.19 8.94 -17.31
C PRO A 4 12.27 7.83 -16.82
N THR A 5 11.91 6.89 -17.70
CA THR A 5 10.98 5.80 -17.40
C THR A 5 11.53 4.77 -16.42
N TRP A 6 12.84 4.75 -16.19
CA TRP A 6 13.49 3.84 -15.25
C TRP A 6 13.49 4.36 -13.81
N PHE A 7 13.23 5.65 -13.58
CA PHE A 7 13.16 6.23 -12.24
C PHE A 7 11.70 6.54 -11.86
N PRO A 8 11.21 6.15 -10.67
CA PRO A 8 9.83 6.39 -10.28
C PRO A 8 9.47 7.87 -10.29
N PHE A 9 8.25 8.17 -10.75
CA PHE A 9 7.73 9.52 -10.73
C PHE A 9 7.62 10.02 -9.28
N PRO A 10 7.71 11.33 -9.01
CA PRO A 10 7.56 11.88 -7.67
C PRO A 10 6.25 11.46 -6.97
N SER A 11 5.16 11.27 -7.72
CA SER A 11 3.89 10.77 -7.19
C SER A 11 4.00 9.33 -6.66
N SER A 12 4.76 8.46 -7.33
CA SER A 12 5.00 7.08 -6.88
C SER A 12 5.81 7.05 -5.59
N TRP A 13 6.82 7.92 -5.46
CA TRP A 13 7.57 8.08 -4.22
C TRP A 13 6.70 8.60 -3.07
N LEU A 14 5.87 9.61 -3.33
CA LEU A 14 4.94 10.12 -2.32
C LEU A 14 3.99 9.02 -1.83
N ASN A 15 3.43 8.23 -2.74
CA ASN A 15 2.56 7.10 -2.38
C ASN A 15 3.30 6.02 -1.60
N ALA A 16 4.56 5.73 -1.94
CA ALA A 16 5.38 4.76 -1.19
C ALA A 16 5.70 5.25 0.23
N VAL A 17 6.02 6.54 0.40
CA VAL A 17 6.24 7.14 1.72
C VAL A 17 4.95 7.17 2.54
N LEU A 18 3.82 7.52 1.91
CA LEU A 18 2.49 7.44 2.53
C LEU A 18 2.20 6.03 3.04
N LEU A 19 2.50 5.04 2.20
CA LEU A 19 2.31 3.64 2.50
C LEU A 19 3.13 3.22 3.72
N LEU A 20 4.34 3.76 3.92
CA LEU A 20 5.16 3.48 5.11
C LEU A 20 4.44 3.87 6.40
N PHE A 21 3.85 5.08 6.47
CA PHE A 21 3.07 5.51 7.63
C PHE A 21 1.82 4.63 7.83
N LEU A 22 1.18 4.25 6.72
CA LEU A 22 0.02 3.37 6.76
C LEU A 22 0.37 1.94 7.19
N THR A 23 1.55 1.43 6.85
CA THR A 23 2.03 0.13 7.32
C THR A 23 2.09 0.11 8.85
N VAL A 24 2.57 1.18 9.49
CA VAL A 24 2.61 1.28 10.96
C VAL A 24 1.20 1.29 11.57
N ALA A 25 0.30 2.08 11.00
CA ALA A 25 -1.07 2.16 11.50
C ALA A 25 -1.82 0.83 11.32
N THR A 26 -1.66 0.19 10.16
CA THR A 26 -2.34 -1.06 9.83
C THR A 26 -1.74 -2.25 10.60
N SER A 27 -0.42 -2.30 10.79
CA SER A 27 0.22 -3.34 11.61
C SER A 27 -0.26 -3.29 13.06
N TYR A 28 -0.39 -2.08 13.64
CA TYR A 28 -0.93 -1.91 15.00
C TYR A 28 -2.37 -2.45 15.11
N ILE A 29 -3.22 -2.13 14.13
CA ILE A 29 -4.62 -2.60 14.12
C ILE A 29 -4.67 -4.13 13.96
N SER A 30 -3.89 -4.68 13.03
CA SER A 30 -3.85 -6.13 12.79
C SER A 30 -3.33 -6.89 14.02
N ASP A 31 -2.28 -6.38 14.69
CA ASP A 31 -1.75 -6.95 15.94
C ASP A 31 -2.83 -7.05 17.03
N LYS A 32 -3.59 -5.98 17.25
CA LYS A 32 -4.69 -5.97 18.22
C LYS A 32 -5.82 -6.93 17.83
N LEU A 33 -6.10 -7.08 16.54
CA LEU A 33 -7.10 -8.05 16.06
C LEU A 33 -6.63 -9.50 16.27
N PHE A 34 -5.33 -9.79 16.06
CA PHE A 34 -4.76 -11.09 16.36
C PHE A 34 -4.77 -11.41 17.86
N ASP A 35 -4.40 -10.44 18.71
CA ASP A 35 -4.48 -10.59 20.18
C ASP A 35 -5.90 -10.94 20.63
N VAL A 36 -6.90 -10.20 20.14
CA VAL A 36 -8.31 -10.45 20.46
C VAL A 36 -8.73 -11.83 19.95
N GLY A 37 -8.36 -12.19 18.73
CA GLY A 37 -8.66 -13.49 18.14
C GLY A 37 -8.06 -14.65 18.93
N PHE A 38 -6.81 -14.50 19.37
CA PHE A 38 -6.10 -15.48 20.18
C PHE A 38 -6.77 -15.64 21.55
N ASN A 39 -7.03 -14.53 22.25
CA ASN A 39 -7.70 -14.57 23.56
C ASN A 39 -9.11 -15.18 23.50
N PHE A 40 -9.87 -14.88 22.44
CA PHE A 40 -11.19 -15.49 22.23
C PHE A 40 -11.10 -16.98 21.91
N SER A 41 -10.06 -17.39 21.16
CA SER A 41 -9.82 -18.80 20.84
C SER A 41 -9.48 -19.60 22.09
N GLU A 42 -8.63 -19.06 22.96
CA GLU A 42 -8.34 -19.67 24.27
C GLU A 42 -9.57 -19.71 25.18
N PHE A 43 -10.36 -18.63 25.23
CA PHE A 43 -11.58 -18.58 26.04
C PHE A 43 -12.64 -19.60 25.58
N ALA A 44 -12.79 -19.80 24.27
CA ALA A 44 -13.77 -20.69 23.69
C ALA A 44 -13.27 -22.13 23.50
N ASP A 45 -12.00 -22.42 23.83
CA ASP A 45 -11.30 -23.69 23.56
C ASP A 45 -11.51 -24.18 22.12
N SER A 46 -11.46 -23.24 21.17
CA SER A 46 -11.85 -23.49 19.78
C SER A 46 -11.03 -22.61 18.83
N PRO A 47 -10.55 -23.12 17.68
CA PRO A 47 -9.69 -22.36 16.76
C PRO A 47 -10.45 -21.36 15.87
N GLU A 48 -11.79 -21.47 15.78
CA GLU A 48 -12.63 -20.68 14.88
C GLU A 48 -12.52 -19.16 15.11
N PRO A 49 -12.51 -18.64 16.35
CA PRO A 49 -12.35 -17.21 16.58
C PRO A 49 -11.00 -16.69 16.06
N PHE A 50 -9.91 -17.45 16.25
CA PHE A 50 -8.60 -17.04 15.74
C PHE A 50 -8.60 -16.92 14.22
N ILE A 51 -9.22 -17.87 13.51
CA ILE A 51 -9.34 -17.81 12.05
C ILE A 51 -10.19 -16.62 11.62
N LEU A 52 -11.34 -16.40 12.26
CA LEU A 52 -12.24 -15.28 11.94
C LEU A 52 -11.52 -13.93 12.12
N PHE A 53 -10.92 -13.71 13.28
CA PHE A 53 -10.18 -12.49 13.57
C PHE A 53 -8.93 -12.35 12.70
N GLY A 54 -8.28 -13.45 12.31
CA GLY A 54 -7.18 -13.45 11.35
C GLY A 54 -7.61 -12.96 9.96
N VAL A 55 -8.77 -13.40 9.46
CA VAL A 55 -9.33 -12.89 8.19
C VAL A 55 -9.67 -11.40 8.31
N VAL A 56 -10.26 -10.97 9.43
CA VAL A 56 -10.55 -9.56 9.69
C VAL A 56 -9.27 -8.74 9.75
N ALA A 57 -8.22 -9.23 10.42
CA ALA A 57 -6.91 -8.59 10.53
C ALA A 57 -6.19 -8.49 9.18
N LEU A 58 -6.41 -9.45 8.28
CA LEU A 58 -5.86 -9.45 6.92
C LEU A 58 -6.58 -8.43 6.02
N LEU A 59 -7.89 -8.24 6.22
CA LEU A 59 -8.69 -7.32 5.41
C LEU A 59 -8.77 -5.91 5.99
N SER A 60 -8.51 -5.72 7.28
CA SER A 60 -8.55 -4.42 7.97
C SER A 60 -7.65 -3.33 7.37
N PRO A 61 -6.51 -3.62 6.71
CA PRO A 61 -5.72 -2.58 6.08
C PRO A 61 -6.47 -1.83 4.97
N ILE A 62 -7.33 -2.51 4.21
CA ILE A 62 -8.07 -1.93 3.08
C ILE A 62 -8.94 -0.74 3.51
N PRO A 63 -9.88 -0.86 4.47
CA PRO A 63 -10.70 0.26 4.92
C PRO A 63 -9.88 1.36 5.58
N VAL A 64 -8.83 1.02 6.34
CA VAL A 64 -7.96 2.00 7.00
C VAL A 64 -7.27 2.88 5.95
N ILE A 65 -6.67 2.26 4.94
CA ILE A 65 -5.97 2.98 3.86
C ILE A 65 -6.97 3.77 3.02
N ALA A 66 -8.13 3.20 2.69
CA ALA A 66 -9.18 3.89 1.91
C ALA A 66 -9.70 5.15 2.63
N LEU A 67 -9.93 5.08 3.94
CA LEU A 67 -10.31 6.24 4.74
C LEU A 67 -9.23 7.31 4.74
N PHE A 68 -7.96 6.90 4.90
CA PHE A 68 -6.85 7.84 4.91
C PHE A 68 -6.71 8.58 3.58
N HIS A 69 -6.77 7.87 2.45
CA HIS A 69 -6.77 8.49 1.12
C HIS A 69 -7.95 9.45 0.96
N HIS A 70 -9.16 9.05 1.37
CA HIS A 70 -10.34 9.92 1.32
C HIS A 70 -10.14 11.22 2.11
N PHE A 71 -9.62 11.14 3.34
CA PHE A 71 -9.37 12.32 4.17
C PHE A 71 -8.28 13.22 3.58
N ILE A 72 -7.24 12.66 2.97
CA ILE A 72 -6.22 13.43 2.27
C ILE A 72 -6.84 14.18 1.09
N HIS A 73 -7.61 13.50 0.24
CA HIS A 73 -8.27 14.14 -0.90
C HIS A 73 -9.24 15.24 -0.45
N LEU A 74 -9.97 15.03 0.64
CA LEU A 74 -10.87 16.02 1.22
C LEU A 74 -10.10 17.23 1.79
N GLY A 75 -8.95 16.99 2.44
CA GLY A 75 -8.06 18.02 2.96
C GLY A 75 -7.45 18.87 1.85
N ILE A 76 -6.88 18.23 0.82
CA ILE A 76 -6.30 18.91 -0.35
C ILE A 76 -7.37 19.70 -1.10
N GLY A 77 -8.57 19.12 -1.30
CA GLY A 77 -9.68 19.81 -1.95
C GLY A 77 -10.14 21.08 -1.23
N LYS A 78 -9.99 21.15 0.10
CA LYS A 78 -10.30 22.35 0.90
C LYS A 78 -9.17 23.37 0.93
N MET A 79 -7.93 22.92 1.11
CA MET A 79 -6.77 23.82 1.33
C MET A 79 -6.13 24.29 0.03
N ALA A 80 -6.12 23.45 -1.01
CA ALA A 80 -5.47 23.73 -2.28
C ALA A 80 -6.27 23.12 -3.45
N PRO A 81 -7.47 23.63 -3.75
CA PRO A 81 -8.34 23.10 -4.80
C PRO A 81 -7.70 23.11 -6.20
N LYS A 82 -6.67 23.96 -6.42
CA LYS A 82 -5.89 24.00 -7.67
C LYS A 82 -4.96 22.78 -7.86
N LEU A 83 -4.62 22.06 -6.78
CA LEU A 83 -3.79 20.86 -6.81
C LEU A 83 -4.63 19.58 -7.01
N GLN A 84 -5.95 19.69 -6.96
CA GLN A 84 -6.83 18.53 -7.13
C GLN A 84 -6.85 18.10 -8.60
N SER A 85 -6.51 16.83 -8.86
CA SER A 85 -6.57 16.29 -10.22
C SER A 85 -8.02 16.32 -10.73
N PRO A 86 -8.26 16.74 -12.00
CA PRO A 86 -9.58 16.70 -12.62
C PRO A 86 -10.23 15.31 -12.58
N GLU A 87 -9.42 14.25 -12.53
CA GLU A 87 -9.85 12.85 -12.54
C GLU A 87 -10.51 12.40 -11.23
N ILE A 88 -10.21 13.06 -10.11
CA ILE A 88 -10.70 12.69 -8.76
C ILE A 88 -12.11 13.27 -8.52
N GLY A 89 -12.54 14.25 -9.31
CA GLY A 89 -13.83 14.92 -9.15
C GLY A 89 -13.97 15.65 -7.81
N LYS A 90 -15.15 16.22 -7.54
CA LYS A 90 -15.43 16.87 -6.24
C LYS A 90 -15.79 15.80 -5.20
N VAL A 91 -14.82 15.43 -4.37
CA VAL A 91 -15.05 14.58 -3.19
C VAL A 91 -15.97 15.31 -2.21
N LYS A 92 -17.11 14.70 -1.87
CA LYS A 92 -18.09 15.23 -0.90
C LYS A 92 -18.52 14.12 0.05
N GLY A 93 -18.64 14.45 1.34
CA GLY A 93 -19.11 13.53 2.38
C GLY A 93 -18.00 12.93 3.23
N PHE A 94 -18.41 12.25 4.31
CA PHE A 94 -17.50 11.64 5.29
C PHE A 94 -17.08 10.22 4.90
N LEU A 95 -17.88 9.53 4.07
CA LEU A 95 -17.61 8.16 3.65
C LEU A 95 -16.73 8.10 2.40
N PRO A 96 -15.80 7.13 2.32
CA PRO A 96 -14.93 6.95 1.16
C PRO A 96 -15.75 6.53 -0.07
N GLY A 97 -15.46 7.19 -1.19
CA GLY A 97 -16.02 6.81 -2.49
C GLY A 97 -15.35 5.56 -3.05
N LEU A 98 -15.90 5.00 -4.14
CA LEU A 98 -15.36 3.80 -4.81
C LEU A 98 -13.89 3.95 -5.21
N ILE A 99 -13.47 5.15 -5.61
CA ILE A 99 -12.09 5.46 -5.99
C ILE A 99 -11.15 5.30 -4.78
N SER A 100 -11.54 5.78 -3.59
CA SER A 100 -10.73 5.62 -2.38
C SER A 100 -10.65 4.17 -1.92
N TRP A 101 -11.71 3.38 -2.11
CA TRP A 101 -11.66 1.93 -1.88
C TRP A 101 -10.71 1.23 -2.85
N TRP A 102 -10.72 1.62 -4.12
CA TRP A 102 -9.79 1.12 -5.12
C TRP A 102 -8.34 1.45 -4.77
N GLU A 103 -8.07 2.70 -4.38
CA GLU A 103 -6.76 3.13 -3.87
C GLU A 103 -6.34 2.33 -2.63
N GLY A 104 -7.28 2.08 -1.71
CA GLY A 104 -7.07 1.22 -0.53
C GLY A 104 -6.63 -0.20 -0.88
N LEU A 105 -7.34 -0.84 -1.82
CA LEU A 105 -7.03 -2.18 -2.30
C LEU A 105 -5.68 -2.23 -3.01
N GLN A 106 -5.40 -1.25 -3.86
CA GLN A 106 -4.14 -1.15 -4.59
C GLN A 106 -2.95 -0.99 -3.63
N SER A 107 -3.07 -0.09 -2.66
CA SER A 107 -2.06 0.15 -1.62
C SER A 107 -1.81 -1.11 -0.78
N TRP A 108 -2.86 -1.85 -0.44
CA TRP A 108 -2.74 -3.13 0.27
C TRP A 108 -1.99 -4.19 -0.55
N LEU A 109 -2.25 -4.27 -1.86
CA LEU A 109 -1.55 -5.19 -2.76
C LEU A 109 -0.07 -4.81 -2.87
N VAL A 110 0.24 -3.52 -3.07
CA VAL A 110 1.62 -3.02 -3.13
C VAL A 110 2.37 -3.34 -1.85
N MET A 111 1.73 -3.10 -0.70
CA MET A 111 2.29 -3.43 0.62
C MET A 111 2.60 -4.92 0.73
N SER A 112 1.63 -5.77 0.38
CA SER A 112 1.76 -7.23 0.45
C SER A 112 2.89 -7.75 -0.43
N VAL A 113 2.94 -7.32 -1.69
CA VAL A 113 3.96 -7.76 -2.65
C VAL A 113 5.35 -7.26 -2.25
N SER A 114 5.48 -6.02 -1.78
CA SER A 114 6.74 -5.47 -1.31
C SER A 114 7.25 -6.24 -0.08
N THR A 115 6.38 -6.50 0.89
CA THR A 115 6.71 -7.28 2.10
C THR A 115 7.11 -8.70 1.78
N LEU A 116 6.37 -9.41 0.91
CA LEU A 116 6.72 -10.76 0.47
C LEU A 116 8.06 -10.78 -0.28
N SER A 117 8.33 -9.77 -1.10
CA SER A 117 9.62 -9.65 -1.79
C SER A 117 10.77 -9.50 -0.80
N MET A 118 10.60 -8.69 0.24
CA MET A 118 11.62 -8.51 1.27
C MET A 118 11.80 -9.75 2.15
N ILE A 119 10.72 -10.44 2.51
CA ILE A 119 10.81 -11.73 3.22
C ILE A 119 11.59 -12.73 2.38
N GLY A 120 11.33 -12.80 1.07
CA GLY A 120 12.09 -13.66 0.15
C GLY A 120 13.58 -13.33 0.12
N ILE A 121 13.93 -12.04 -0.02
CA ILE A 121 15.32 -11.58 0.01
C ILE A 121 15.96 -11.91 1.36
N ALA A 122 15.33 -11.55 2.47
CA ALA A 122 15.84 -11.80 3.82
C ALA A 122 16.05 -13.29 4.09
N THR A 123 15.14 -14.16 3.64
CA THR A 123 15.25 -15.62 3.79
C THR A 123 16.43 -16.18 3.00
N VAL A 124 16.62 -15.72 1.75
CA VAL A 124 17.77 -16.10 0.92
C VAL A 124 19.06 -15.61 1.58
N THR A 125 19.13 -14.34 1.97
CA THR A 125 20.32 -13.77 2.61
C THR A 125 20.64 -14.46 3.94
N TYR A 126 19.64 -14.78 4.77
CA TYR A 126 19.82 -15.57 5.98
C TYR A 126 20.55 -16.87 5.69
N ARG A 127 20.07 -17.63 4.70
CA ARG A 127 20.61 -18.93 4.36
C ARG A 127 22.04 -18.87 3.83
N PHE A 128 22.36 -17.85 3.02
CA PHE A 128 23.67 -17.74 2.38
C PHE A 128 24.73 -17.08 3.27
N PHE A 129 24.33 -16.14 4.13
CA PHE A 129 25.27 -15.33 4.91
C PHE A 129 25.25 -15.63 6.41
N ASN A 130 24.35 -16.51 6.89
CA ASN A 130 24.23 -16.92 8.29
C ASN A 130 24.10 -15.73 9.26
N ILE A 131 23.43 -14.66 8.81
CA ILE A 131 23.19 -13.43 9.56
C ILE A 131 22.13 -13.73 10.63
N ASP A 132 22.42 -13.49 11.89
CA ASP A 132 21.46 -13.77 12.97
C ASP A 132 20.45 -12.62 13.09
N PHE A 133 19.16 -12.92 12.91
CA PHE A 133 18.05 -11.93 12.95
C PHE A 133 17.35 -11.87 14.32
N SER A 134 17.99 -12.41 15.36
CA SER A 134 17.42 -12.51 16.71
C SER A 134 17.03 -11.13 17.29
N PRO A 135 15.76 -10.93 17.72
CA PRO A 135 15.31 -9.70 18.38
C PRO A 135 16.09 -9.37 19.66
N THR A 136 16.72 -10.36 20.29
CA THR A 136 17.47 -10.20 21.54
C THR A 136 18.85 -9.59 21.33
N ALA A 137 19.45 -9.75 20.14
CA ALA A 137 20.78 -9.20 19.84
C ALA A 137 20.74 -7.67 19.61
N SER A 138 19.68 -7.18 18.98
CA SER A 138 19.52 -5.75 18.64
C SER A 138 19.16 -4.87 19.86
N ILE A 139 18.46 -5.42 20.85
CA ILE A 139 18.11 -4.70 22.10
C ILE A 139 19.32 -4.57 23.03
N ILE A 140 20.22 -5.56 23.06
CA ILE A 140 21.36 -5.61 23.99
C ILE A 140 22.58 -4.83 23.46
N HIS A 141 22.79 -4.78 22.13
CA HIS A 141 24.01 -4.18 21.58
C HIS A 141 23.90 -2.78 21.01
N GLY A 142 22.72 -2.15 20.96
CA GLY A 142 22.56 -0.72 20.61
C GLY A 142 23.16 -0.33 19.24
N ASN A 143 23.54 -1.31 18.44
CA ASN A 143 24.06 -1.13 17.11
C ASN A 143 22.85 -1.24 16.21
N GLU A 144 22.41 -0.11 15.66
CA GLU A 144 21.40 -0.10 14.62
C GLU A 144 21.95 -0.93 13.45
N ASP A 145 21.51 -2.18 13.35
CA ASP A 145 21.95 -3.10 12.31
C ASP A 145 21.60 -2.47 10.95
N GLY A 146 22.59 -1.84 10.30
CA GLY A 146 22.41 -1.13 9.04
C GLY A 146 21.76 -1.99 7.97
N PHE A 147 21.83 -3.32 8.11
CA PHE A 147 21.12 -4.29 7.30
C PHE A 147 19.58 -4.18 7.39
N MET A 148 19.01 -3.98 8.59
CA MET A 148 17.56 -3.73 8.75
C MET A 148 17.15 -2.41 8.09
N GLY A 149 17.99 -1.38 8.20
CA GLY A 149 17.82 -0.12 7.48
C GLY A 149 17.83 -0.32 5.95
N LEU A 150 18.77 -1.11 5.44
CA LEU A 150 18.85 -1.46 4.01
C LEU A 150 17.62 -2.25 3.54
N LEU A 151 17.09 -3.16 4.34
CA LEU A 151 15.83 -3.87 4.03
C LEU A 151 14.65 -2.89 3.98
N GLY A 152 14.55 -1.96 4.92
CA GLY A 152 13.51 -0.93 4.92
C GLY A 152 13.59 0.00 3.70
N ILE A 153 14.79 0.44 3.33
CA ILE A 153 15.01 1.24 2.11
C ILE A 153 14.66 0.43 0.87
N SER A 154 15.07 -0.84 0.81
CA SER A 154 14.77 -1.73 -0.32
C SER A 154 13.26 -1.99 -0.45
N TRP A 155 12.56 -2.15 0.68
CA TRP A 155 11.11 -2.24 0.73
C TRP A 155 10.44 -0.99 0.16
N LEU A 156 10.92 0.20 0.55
CA LEU A 156 10.38 1.48 0.07
C LEU A 156 10.63 1.66 -1.44
N VAL A 157 11.83 1.34 -1.91
CA VAL A 157 12.18 1.35 -3.34
C VAL A 157 11.27 0.40 -4.11
N CYS A 158 11.07 -0.83 -3.62
CA CYS A 158 10.18 -1.81 -4.24
C CYS A 158 8.74 -1.28 -4.34
N ALA A 159 8.21 -0.70 -3.27
CA ALA A 159 6.88 -0.08 -3.27
C ALA A 159 6.79 1.07 -4.29
N ALA A 160 7.80 1.93 -4.39
CA ALA A 160 7.82 3.02 -5.36
C ALA A 160 7.79 2.51 -6.82
N TYR A 161 8.54 1.45 -7.13
CA TYR A 161 8.49 0.81 -8.44
C TYR A 161 7.13 0.14 -8.73
N LEU A 162 6.53 -0.53 -7.74
CA LEU A 162 5.20 -1.12 -7.90
C LEU A 162 4.13 -0.05 -8.19
N TYR A 163 4.16 1.09 -7.48
CA TYR A 163 3.29 2.22 -7.80
C TYR A 163 3.56 2.80 -9.19
N GLN A 164 4.83 2.87 -9.62
CA GLN A 164 5.16 3.32 -10.96
C GLN A 164 4.56 2.40 -12.03
N VAL A 165 4.68 1.07 -11.86
CA VAL A 165 4.08 0.10 -12.77
C VAL A 165 2.57 0.28 -12.83
N ALA A 166 1.90 0.40 -11.68
CA ALA A 166 0.46 0.59 -11.63
C ALA A 166 0.01 1.85 -12.39
N HIS A 167 0.68 2.99 -12.16
CA HIS A 167 0.38 4.23 -12.89
C HIS A 167 0.63 4.13 -14.40
N LEU A 168 1.67 3.41 -14.83
CA LEU A 168 1.93 3.20 -16.26
C LEU A 168 0.84 2.35 -16.91
N VAL A 169 0.32 1.34 -16.19
CA VAL A 169 -0.79 0.51 -16.65
C VAL A 169 -2.07 1.34 -16.77
N GLU A 170 -2.42 2.12 -15.75
CA GLU A 170 -3.61 3.00 -15.77
C GLU A 170 -3.58 3.97 -16.94
N ARG A 171 -2.44 4.65 -17.15
CA ARG A 171 -2.27 5.58 -18.27
C ARG A 171 -2.43 4.90 -19.63
N ARG A 172 -1.90 3.69 -19.79
CA ARG A 172 -2.07 2.91 -21.03
C ARG A 172 -3.53 2.52 -21.25
N LEU A 173 -4.22 2.07 -20.20
CA LEU A 173 -5.65 1.74 -20.28
C LEU A 173 -6.50 2.95 -20.66
N MET A 174 -6.26 4.11 -20.04
CA MET A 174 -6.96 5.37 -20.39
C MET A 174 -6.66 5.83 -21.81
N ALA A 175 -5.42 5.68 -22.28
CA ALA A 175 -5.04 6.02 -23.65
C ALA A 175 -5.74 5.11 -24.68
N ILE A 176 -5.85 3.81 -24.40
CA ILE A 176 -6.59 2.86 -25.25
C ILE A 176 -8.09 3.20 -25.23
N ALA A 177 -8.67 3.43 -24.04
CA ALA A 177 -10.09 3.75 -23.90
C ALA A 177 -10.47 5.05 -24.62
N SER A 178 -9.63 6.09 -24.54
CA SER A 178 -9.87 7.36 -25.24
C SER A 178 -9.76 7.20 -26.76
N LYS A 179 -8.78 6.43 -27.25
CA LYS A 179 -8.64 6.10 -28.67
C LYS A 179 -9.88 5.37 -29.20
N THR A 180 -10.35 4.33 -28.51
CA THR A 180 -11.56 3.57 -28.89
C THR A 180 -12.81 4.45 -28.89
N ARG A 181 -12.94 5.36 -27.92
CA ARG A 181 -14.04 6.32 -27.85
C ARG A 181 -14.05 7.25 -29.08
N ASN A 182 -12.90 7.83 -29.44
CA ASN A 182 -12.81 8.74 -30.60
C ASN A 182 -13.15 8.03 -31.92
N VAL A 183 -12.72 6.78 -32.10
CA VAL A 183 -13.08 5.98 -33.29
C VAL A 183 -14.59 5.77 -33.39
N ARG A 184 -15.25 5.43 -32.26
CA ARG A 184 -16.71 5.21 -32.24
C ARG A 184 -17.51 6.49 -32.53
N TYR A 185 -17.08 7.65 -32.05
CA TYR A 185 -17.75 8.92 -32.35
C TYR A 185 -17.62 9.32 -33.83
N ASN A 186 -16.45 9.11 -34.43
CA ASN A 186 -16.24 9.45 -35.84
C ASN A 186 -17.02 8.52 -36.79
N GLY A 187 -17.14 7.22 -36.47
CA GLY A 187 -17.90 6.27 -37.30
C GLY A 187 -19.43 6.34 -37.16
N LEU A 188 -19.97 7.19 -36.28
CA LEU A 188 -21.41 7.47 -36.17
C LEU A 188 -21.83 8.76 -36.91
N ASN A 189 -20.85 9.52 -37.41
CA ASN A 189 -21.05 10.79 -38.10
C ASN A 189 -20.77 10.68 -39.63
N GLU A 190 -20.59 9.46 -40.13
CA GLU A 190 -20.52 9.10 -41.57
C GLU A 190 -21.76 8.30 -41.96
#